data_AF-A0A929YSS8-F1
#
_entry.id   AF-A0A929YSS8-F1
#
_cell.length_a   1.000
_cell.length_b   1.000
_cell.length_c   1.000
_cell.angle_alpha   90.00
_cell.angle_beta   90.00
_cell.angle_gamma   90.00
#
_symmetry.space_group_name_H-M   'P 1'
#
loop_
_entity.id
_entity.type
_entity.pdbx_description
1 polymer ?
#
loop_
_entity_poly.entity_id
_entity_poly.type
_entity_poly.pdbx_seq_one_letter_code
_entity_poly.pdbx_strand_id
1 'polypeptide(L)' 'MSDSEIITILILFHLSGYRTLKAFYTQMICKEWRQHFPVVLSYNRFVEREQMVSLKLYLFLNNCCLGDCTGI' A
#
# COMPACT_ATOMS: atom_id res chain seq x y z
N MET A 1 -9.31 5.52 6.28
CA MET A 1 -8.64 4.54 5.42
C MET A 1 -8.92 3.12 5.90
N SER A 2 -9.35 2.30 4.96
CA SER A 2 -9.59 0.86 5.05
C SER A 2 -8.30 0.07 4.77
N ASP A 3 -8.31 -1.22 5.12
CA ASP A 3 -7.15 -2.10 4.90
C ASP A 3 -6.85 -2.28 3.40
N SER A 4 -7.87 -2.30 2.55
CA SER A 4 -7.70 -2.35 1.08
C SER A 4 -7.02 -1.10 0.55
N GLU A 5 -7.40 0.10 1.00
CA GLU A 5 -6.71 1.34 0.61
C GLU A 5 -5.24 1.33 1.03
N ILE A 6 -4.92 0.82 2.22
CA ILE A 6 -3.52 0.67 2.69
C ILE A 6 -2.76 -0.29 1.77
N ILE A 7 -3.32 -1.46 1.48
CA ILE A 7 -2.74 -2.45 0.55
C ILE A 7 -2.49 -1.82 -0.83
N THR A 8 -3.46 -1.09 -1.36
CA THR A 8 -3.33 -0.41 -2.66
C THR A 8 -2.18 0.59 -2.65
N ILE A 9 -2.04 1.39 -1.59
CA ILE A 9 -0.93 2.35 -1.46
C ILE A 9 0.43 1.64 -1.42
N LEU A 10 0.55 0.53 -0.70
CA LEU A 10 1.81 -0.23 -0.62
C LEU A 10 2.20 -0.79 -2.00
N ILE A 11 1.24 -1.35 -2.73
CA ILE A 11 1.47 -1.84 -4.10
C ILE A 11 1.88 -0.67 -5.01
N LEU A 12 1.14 0.44 -4.98
CA LEU A 12 1.45 1.63 -5.76
C LEU A 12 2.82 2.21 -5.42
N PHE A 13 3.23 2.17 -4.15
CA PHE A 13 4.56 2.60 -3.74
C PHE A 13 5.65 1.76 -4.44
N HIS A 14 5.52 0.43 -4.43
CA HIS A 14 6.47 -0.46 -5.13
C HIS A 14 6.52 -0.21 -6.64
N LEU A 15 5.40 0.18 -7.25
CA LEU A 15 5.32 0.51 -8.69
C LEU A 15 5.76 1.94 -9.02
N SER A 16 5.77 2.85 -8.04
CA SER A 16 5.98 4.28 -8.25
C SER A 16 7.43 4.68 -8.50
N GLY A 17 8.40 3.85 -8.11
CA GLY A 17 9.83 4.16 -8.17
C GLY A 17 10.29 5.20 -7.12
N TYR A 18 9.44 5.60 -6.17
CA TYR A 18 9.86 6.47 -5.07
C TYR A 18 10.84 5.76 -4.14
N ARG A 19 11.86 6.49 -3.69
CA ARG A 19 12.89 5.95 -2.79
C ARG A 19 12.40 5.66 -1.38
N THR A 20 11.42 6.43 -0.89
CA THR A 20 10.92 6.28 0.49
C THR A 20 9.40 6.34 0.52
N LEU A 21 8.82 5.47 1.35
CA LEU A 21 7.38 5.39 1.55
C LEU A 21 6.82 6.71 2.09
N LYS A 22 7.57 7.39 2.96
CA LYS A 22 7.18 8.69 3.52
C LYS A 22 7.02 9.76 2.45
N ALA A 23 7.98 9.87 1.53
CA ALA A 23 7.92 10.84 0.44
C ALA A 23 6.72 10.53 -0.47
N PHE A 24 6.58 9.27 -0.89
CA PHE A 24 5.45 8.82 -1.70
C PHE A 24 4.11 9.12 -1.04
N TYR A 25 3.91 8.68 0.20
CA TYR A 25 2.64 8.89 0.92
C TYR A 25 2.31 10.38 1.08
N THR A 26 3.28 11.20 1.48
CA THR A 26 3.02 12.61 1.78
C THR A 26 2.86 13.47 0.51
N GLN A 27 3.59 13.16 -0.56
CA GLN A 27 3.56 13.95 -1.79
C GLN A 27 2.50 13.45 -2.77
N MET A 28 2.41 12.14 -3.01
CA MET A 28 1.42 11.58 -3.94
C MET A 28 0.06 11.39 -3.26
N ILE A 29 -0.02 10.56 -2.22
CA ILE A 29 -1.31 10.16 -1.63
C ILE A 29 -2.01 11.34 -0.94
N CYS A 30 -1.28 12.08 -0.10
CA CYS A 30 -1.86 13.16 0.69
C CYS A 30 -2.08 14.47 -0.09
N LYS A 31 -1.46 14.66 -1.26
CA LYS A 31 -1.65 15.90 -2.05
C LYS A 31 -2.33 15.59 -3.38
N GLU A 32 -1.61 14.95 -4.30
CA GLU A 32 -2.09 14.73 -5.67
C GLU A 32 -3.32 13.83 -5.73
N TRP A 33 -3.33 12.74 -4.95
CA TRP A 33 -4.38 11.72 -5.00
C TRP A 33 -5.35 11.78 -3.81
N ARG A 34 -5.42 12.93 -3.14
CA ARG A 34 -6.32 13.16 -1.99
C ARG A 34 -7.78 12.84 -2.33
N GLN A 35 -8.20 13.09 -3.57
CA GLN A 35 -9.56 12.81 -4.04
C GLN A 35 -9.88 11.30 -4.09
N HIS A 36 -8.88 10.46 -4.35
CA HIS A 36 -9.03 9.00 -4.40
C HIS A 36 -8.93 8.37 -3.01
N PHE A 37 -8.28 9.07 -2.08
CA PHE A 37 -8.14 8.68 -0.67
C PHE A 37 -8.71 9.79 0.24
N PRO A 38 -10.05 9.95 0.29
CA PRO A 38 -10.67 11.06 1.01
C PRO A 38 -10.37 11.04 2.51
N VAL A 39 -10.12 9.86 3.09
CA VAL A 39 -9.80 9.69 4.53
C VAL A 39 -8.37 9.20 4.72
N VAL A 40 -7.37 10.06 4.49
CA VAL A 40 -5.96 9.75 4.80
C VAL A 40 -5.64 9.88 6.28
N LEU A 41 -4.80 8.96 6.76
CA LEU A 41 -4.23 9.00 8.10
C LEU A 41 -2.96 9.87 8.12
N SER A 42 -2.53 10.29 9.31
CA SER A 42 -1.16 10.81 9.47
C SER A 42 -0.15 9.72 9.12
N TYR A 43 1.05 10.10 8.66
CA TYR A 43 2.06 9.13 8.25
C TYR A 43 2.40 8.10 9.35
N ASN A 44 2.53 8.55 10.60
CA ASN A 44 2.83 7.63 11.71
C ASN A 44 1.69 6.63 11.93
N ARG A 45 0.44 7.10 11.91
CA ARG A 45 -0.74 6.23 12.07
C ARG A 45 -0.92 5.28 10.88
N PHE A 46 -0.50 5.72 9.69
CA PHE A 46 -0.43 4.86 8.51
C PHE A 46 0.59 3.73 8.71
N VAL A 47 1.82 4.04 9.16
CA VAL A 47 2.86 3.02 9.42
C VAL A 47 2.45 2.03 10.51
N GLU A 48 1.79 2.50 11.59
CA GLU A 48 1.21 1.60 12.60
C GLU A 48 0.21 0.61 12.00
N ARG A 49 -0.63 1.08 11.05
CA ARG A 49 -1.63 0.23 10.40
C ARG A 49 -1.05 -0.64 9.30
N GLU A 50 -0.06 -0.16 8.57
CA GLU A 50 0.71 -0.93 7.60
C GLU A 50 1.18 -2.23 8.24
N GLN A 51 1.82 -2.18 9.41
CA GLN A 51 2.30 -3.38 10.11
C GLN A 51 1.18 -4.40 10.40
N MET A 52 -0.02 -3.95 10.74
CA MET A 52 -1.17 -4.83 10.96
C MET A 52 -1.73 -5.42 9.66
N VAL A 53 -1.56 -4.71 8.55
CA VAL A 53 -2.12 -5.08 7.23
C VAL A 53 -1.11 -5.88 6.40
N SER A 54 0.18 -5.86 6.73
CA SER A 54 1.23 -6.60 6.01
C SER A 54 0.93 -8.10 5.87
N LEU A 55 0.34 -8.73 6.88
CA LEU A 55 -0.08 -10.14 6.79
C LEU A 55 -1.21 -10.32 5.78
N LYS A 56 -2.19 -9.40 5.74
CA LYS A 56 -3.30 -9.44 4.77
C LYS A 56 -2.79 -9.23 3.35
N LEU A 57 -1.84 -8.32 3.17
CA LEU A 57 -1.16 -8.12 1.89
C LEU A 57 -0.46 -9.40 1.42
N TYR A 58 0.32 -10.04 2.30
CA TYR A 58 0.99 -11.30 1.98
C TYR A 58 0.00 -12.39 1.57
N LEU A 59 -1.08 -12.59 2.34
CA LEU A 59 -2.11 -13.58 2.03
C LEU A 59 -2.81 -13.27 0.71
N PHE A 60 -3.11 -11.99 0.43
CA PHE A 60 -3.70 -11.58 -0.83
C PHE A 60 -2.79 -11.89 -2.02
N LEU A 61 -1.50 -11.54 -1.93
CA LEU A 61 -0.53 -11.84 -2.98
C LEU A 61 -0.42 -13.35 -3.20
N ASN A 62 -0.25 -14.11 -2.12
CA ASN A 62 -0.05 -15.55 -2.19
C ASN A 62 -1.27 -16.30 -2.73
N ASN A 63 -2.48 -15.90 -2.35
CA ASN A 63 -3.69 -16.65 -2.66
C ASN A 63 -4.41 -16.15 -3.92
N CYS A 64 -4.15 -14.91 -4.36
CA CYS A 64 -4.90 -14.29 -5.45
C CYS A 64 -4.03 -13.78 -6.60
N CYS A 65 -2.74 -13.54 -6.39
CA CYS A 65 -1.88 -12.90 -7.40
C CYS A 65 -0.73 -13.79 -7.88
N LEU A 66 -0.23 -14.69 -7.02
CA LEU A 66 0.76 -15.67 -7.44
C LEU A 66 0.06 -16.75 -8.28
N GLY A 67 0.53 -16.93 -9.51
CA GLY A 67 0.13 -18.06 -10.34
C GLY A 67 0.73 -19.37 -9.84
N ASP A 68 0.28 -20.48 -10.41
CA ASP A 68 0.83 -21.79 -10.10
C ASP A 68 2.34 -21.83 -10.36
N CYS A 69 3.10 -22.52 -9.51
CA CYS A 69 4.51 -22.77 -9.73
C CYS A 69 4.69 -23.61 -11.00
N THR A 70 5.00 -22.97 -12.13
CA THR A 70 5.21 -23.64 -13.42
C THR A 70 6.61 -24.24 -13.57
N GLY A 71 7.53 -23.98 -12.65
CA GLY A 71 8.88 -24.55 -12.64
C GLY A 71 9.79 -24.07 -13.79
N ILE A 72 9.52 -22.87 -14.33
CA ILE A 72 10.29 -22.22 -15.39
C ILE A 72 11.15 -21.11 -14.79
#